data_AF-A0A7L2SS46-F1
#
_entry.id   AF-A0A7L2SS46-F1
#
_cell.length_a   1.000
_cell.length_b   1.000
_cell.length_c   1.000
_cell.angle_alpha   90.00
_cell.angle_beta   90.00
_cell.angle_gamma   90.00
#
_symmetry.space_group_name_H-M   'P 1'
#
loop_
_entity.id
_entity.type
_entity.pdbx_description
1 polymer ?
#
loop_
_entity_poly.entity_id
_entity_poly.type
_entity_poly.pdbx_seq_one_letter_code
_entity_poly.pdbx_strand_id
1 'polypeptide(L)'
;LPAFSVEVKKEEKENSKVSSISSITIHVDNITVTAVRSENGMVRTPEIFLNTMYCPILVGFGCFDGVVLLVNDHCSYLPISLSHGKLRIHQKGKSMLIQSDFKLKVLYNRDDHVVAKLPAALSGKVCGMCGN
;
A
#
# COMPACT_ATOMS: atom_id res chain seq x y z
N LEU A 1 14.53 -2.74 -17.56
CA LEU A 1 13.10 -2.76 -17.13
C LEU A 1 13.06 -2.29 -15.69
N PRO A 2 12.03 -1.56 -15.25
CA PRO A 2 11.93 -1.13 -13.85
C PRO A 2 11.87 -2.35 -12.93
N ALA A 3 12.64 -2.34 -11.85
CA ALA A 3 12.56 -3.36 -10.81
C ALA A 3 11.45 -2.97 -9.83
N PHE A 4 10.46 -3.85 -9.66
CA PHE A 4 9.38 -3.64 -8.73
C PHE A 4 8.84 -4.96 -8.17
N SER A 5 8.23 -4.91 -6.99
CA SER A 5 7.41 -5.99 -6.45
C SER A 5 6.14 -5.43 -5.81
N VAL A 6 5.08 -6.23 -5.84
CA VAL A 6 3.80 -5.93 -5.16
C VAL A 6 3.46 -7.14 -4.32
N GLU A 7 3.49 -6.96 -3.01
CA GLU A 7 3.25 -8.00 -2.01
C GLU A 7 1.96 -7.70 -1.26
N VAL A 8 1.16 -8.75 -1.03
CA VAL A 8 -0.12 -8.66 -0.32
C VAL A 8 -0.09 -9.64 0.83
N LYS A 9 -0.18 -9.15 2.06
CA LYS A 9 -0.30 -9.98 3.25
C LYS A 9 -1.76 -10.07 3.66
N LYS A 10 -2.21 -11.27 3.97
CA LYS A 10 -3.53 -11.54 4.52
C LYS A 10 -3.41 -11.97 5.97
N GLU A 11 -4.37 -11.57 6.79
CA GLU A 11 -4.58 -12.05 8.15
C GLU A 11 -5.70 -13.08 8.13
N GLU A 12 -5.45 -14.22 8.77
CA GLU A 12 -6.42 -15.28 8.97
C GLU A 12 -6.93 -15.18 10.41
N LYS A 13 -8.22 -14.85 10.58
CA LYS A 13 -8.81 -14.76 11.92
C LYS A 13 -9.04 -16.17 12.44
N GLU A 14 -8.51 -16.49 13.63
CA GLU A 14 -8.87 -17.70 14.35
C GLU A 14 -10.41 -17.76 14.47
N ASN A 15 -11.01 -18.78 13.86
CA ASN A 15 -12.46 -19.05 13.80
C ASN A 15 -13.27 -18.38 12.67
N SER A 16 -12.64 -17.78 11.65
CA SER A 16 -13.35 -17.39 10.42
C SER A 16 -12.64 -17.90 9.19
N LYS A 17 -13.40 -18.50 8.26
CA LYS A 17 -12.88 -19.01 6.97
C LYS A 17 -12.51 -17.88 5.98
N VAL A 18 -12.59 -16.62 6.40
CA VAL A 18 -12.41 -15.43 5.58
C VAL A 18 -11.11 -14.75 5.98
N SER A 19 -10.19 -14.62 5.02
CA SER A 19 -8.92 -13.91 5.18
C SER A 19 -9.07 -12.47 4.69
N SER A 20 -8.70 -11.50 5.52
CA SER A 20 -8.68 -10.07 5.14
C SER A 20 -7.26 -9.63 4.79
N ILE A 21 -7.12 -8.67 3.89
CA ILE A 21 -5.82 -8.09 3.54
C ILE A 21 -5.37 -7.19 4.70
N SER A 22 -4.29 -7.59 5.36
CA SER A 22 -3.70 -6.83 6.47
C SER A 22 -2.81 -5.70 5.98
N SER A 23 -2.06 -5.95 4.90
CA SER A 23 -1.19 -4.94 4.30
C SER A 23 -0.89 -5.21 2.84
N ILE A 24 -0.61 -4.13 2.12
CA ILE A 24 0.03 -4.16 0.81
C ILE A 24 1.39 -3.48 0.90
N THR A 25 2.40 -4.06 0.26
CA THR A 25 3.73 -3.48 0.18
C THR A 25 4.16 -3.42 -1.27
N ILE A 26 4.64 -2.26 -1.70
CA ILE A 26 5.10 -2.02 -3.06
C ILE A 26 6.53 -1.53 -2.99
N HIS A 27 7.42 -2.27 -3.62
CA HIS A 27 8.81 -1.87 -3.80
C HIS A 27 9.00 -1.39 -5.23
N VAL A 28 9.55 -0.19 -5.40
CA VAL A 28 9.99 0.35 -6.70
C VAL A 28 11.36 0.96 -6.48
N ASP A 29 12.39 0.31 -7.03
CA ASP A 29 13.79 0.63 -6.79
C ASP A 29 14.12 0.72 -5.29
N ASN A 30 14.43 1.92 -4.78
CA ASN A 30 14.78 2.19 -3.37
C ASN A 30 13.61 2.75 -2.56
N ILE A 31 12.38 2.74 -3.11
CA ILE A 31 11.19 3.27 -2.45
C ILE A 31 10.32 2.09 -2.04
N THR A 32 10.01 2.03 -0.75
CA THR A 32 9.05 1.07 -0.19
C THR A 32 7.79 1.81 0.23
N VAL A 33 6.65 1.43 -0.33
CA VAL A 33 5.33 1.98 0.01
C VAL A 33 4.52 0.87 0.65
N THR A 34 4.13 1.05 1.91
CA THR A 34 3.31 0.08 2.66
C THR A 34 1.98 0.71 3.04
N ALA A 35 0.87 0.05 2.71
CA ALA A 35 -0.45 0.41 3.20
C ALA A 35 -0.91 -0.64 4.19
N VAL A 36 -1.20 -0.25 5.43
CA VAL A 36 -1.60 -1.15 6.51
C VAL A 36 -3.04 -0.87 6.90
N ARG A 37 -3.86 -1.93 6.97
CA ARG A 37 -5.23 -1.85 7.49
C ARG A 37 -5.18 -1.60 9.00
N SER A 38 -5.79 -0.51 9.45
CA SER A 38 -6.02 -0.22 10.86
C SER A 38 -7.39 -0.77 11.25
N GLU A 39 -7.41 -1.96 11.88
CA GLU A 39 -8.67 -2.58 12.30
C GLU A 39 -9.22 -1.97 13.58
N ASN A 40 -8.39 -1.50 14.51
CA ASN A 40 -8.82 -0.98 15.81
C ASN A 40 -7.85 0.09 16.35
N GLY A 41 -7.70 1.25 15.69
CA GLY A 41 -7.01 2.41 16.29
C GLY A 41 -5.56 2.20 16.81
N MET A 42 -4.91 1.07 16.52
CA MET A 42 -3.49 0.80 16.81
C MET A 42 -3.15 -0.62 16.33
N VAL A 43 -2.06 -0.77 15.58
CA VAL A 43 -1.48 -2.09 15.27
C VAL A 43 -0.35 -2.32 16.27
N ARG A 44 -0.49 -3.33 17.14
CA ARG A 44 0.55 -3.74 18.10
C ARG A 44 1.60 -4.58 17.37
N THR A 45 2.74 -3.99 17.06
CA THR A 45 3.97 -4.71 16.69
C THR A 45 5.15 -4.02 17.38
N PRO A 46 6.01 -4.75 18.11
CA PRO A 46 6.96 -4.17 19.07
C PRO A 46 8.04 -3.24 18.48
N GLU A 47 8.17 -3.16 17.14
CA GLU A 47 9.13 -2.26 16.48
C GLU A 47 8.51 -1.00 15.84
N ILE A 48 7.18 -0.93 15.65
CA ILE A 48 6.52 0.16 14.89
C ILE A 48 5.90 1.24 15.82
N PHE A 49 6.09 1.09 17.14
CA PHE A 49 5.43 1.94 18.14
C PHE A 49 5.90 3.40 18.16
N LEU A 50 7.15 3.71 17.82
CA LEU A 50 7.63 5.09 17.89
C LEU A 50 7.16 5.92 16.69
N ASN A 51 7.32 5.44 15.45
CA ASN A 51 6.93 6.23 14.26
C ASN A 51 5.42 6.36 14.05
N THR A 52 4.61 5.38 14.49
CA THR A 52 3.14 5.43 14.32
C THR A 52 2.47 6.29 15.38
N MET A 53 3.02 6.38 16.59
CA MET A 53 2.49 7.21 17.68
C MET A 53 2.67 8.70 17.44
N TYR A 54 3.68 9.09 16.64
CA TYR A 54 3.89 10.47 16.16
C TYR A 54 3.29 10.74 14.78
N CYS A 55 2.73 9.74 14.09
CA CYS A 55 1.86 10.01 12.97
C CYS A 55 0.63 10.72 13.54
N PRO A 56 0.35 11.98 13.21
CA PRO A 56 -0.83 12.63 13.76
C PRO A 56 -2.07 11.89 13.25
N ILE A 57 -2.65 11.04 14.11
CA ILE A 57 -3.99 10.47 13.98
C ILE A 57 -5.02 11.59 14.28
N LEU A 58 -4.71 12.83 13.88
CA LEU A 58 -5.66 13.92 13.86
C LEU A 58 -6.63 13.60 12.73
N VAL A 59 -7.74 13.01 13.14
CA VAL A 59 -9.00 12.88 12.41
C VAL A 59 -9.19 14.16 11.58
N GLY A 60 -8.86 14.10 10.28
CA GLY A 60 -8.80 15.30 9.45
C GLY A 60 -8.06 15.16 8.13
N PHE A 61 -6.79 14.70 8.10
CA PHE A 61 -5.97 14.90 6.88
C PHE A 61 -4.90 13.84 6.52
N GLY A 62 -4.70 12.77 7.30
CA GLY A 62 -3.54 11.87 7.09
C GLY A 62 -3.81 10.38 6.86
N CYS A 63 -4.93 9.83 7.35
CA CYS A 63 -5.24 8.40 7.29
C CYS A 63 -6.45 8.20 6.37
N PHE A 64 -6.25 7.50 5.25
CA PHE A 64 -7.33 7.25 4.30
C PHE A 64 -8.18 6.08 4.79
N ASP A 65 -9.41 6.34 5.25
CA ASP A 65 -10.43 5.31 5.50
C ASP A 65 -9.95 4.11 6.34
N GLY A 66 -9.16 4.37 7.39
CA GLY A 66 -8.58 3.31 8.23
C GLY A 66 -7.38 2.59 7.61
N VAL A 67 -6.69 3.20 6.65
CA VAL A 67 -5.43 2.73 6.07
C VAL A 67 -4.31 3.71 6.40
N VAL A 68 -3.25 3.20 7.03
CA VAL A 68 -2.02 3.94 7.32
C VAL A 68 -1.05 3.75 6.16
N LEU A 69 -0.57 4.85 5.59
CA LEU A 69 0.46 4.83 4.55
C LEU A 69 1.84 5.04 5.17
N LEU A 70 2.76 4.13 4.88
CA LEU A 70 4.17 4.22 5.22
C LEU A 70 4.99 4.36 3.94
N VAL A 71 5.92 5.29 3.92
CA VAL A 71 6.95 5.42 2.89
C VAL A 71 8.28 5.24 3.58
N ASN A 72 9.01 4.18 3.21
CA ASN A 72 10.27 3.79 3.85
C ASN A 72 10.13 3.75 5.39
N ASP A 73 9.08 3.07 5.87
CA ASP A 73 8.77 2.91 7.31
C ASP A 73 8.42 4.19 8.08
N HIS A 74 8.20 5.30 7.36
CA HIS A 74 7.71 6.56 7.92
C HIS A 74 6.29 6.87 7.46
N CYS A 75 5.43 7.22 8.41
CA CYS A 75 4.06 7.60 8.09
C CYS A 75 4.01 8.81 7.16
N SER A 76 3.13 8.74 6.16
CA SER A 76 2.96 9.76 5.13
C SER A 76 1.48 10.03 4.88
N TYR A 77 1.16 11.22 4.40
CA TYR A 77 -0.20 11.62 4.05
C TYR A 77 -0.42 11.60 2.54
N LEU A 78 -1.69 11.51 2.13
CA LEU A 78 -2.09 11.62 0.73
C LEU A 78 -2.56 13.06 0.42
N PRO A 79 -2.36 13.57 -0.81
CA PRO A 79 -1.57 12.97 -1.88
C PRO A 79 -0.07 13.16 -1.64
N ILE A 80 0.75 12.19 -2.08
CA ILE A 80 2.20 12.28 -2.01
C ILE A 80 2.83 11.89 -3.35
N SER A 81 3.90 12.62 -3.71
CA SER A 81 4.72 12.35 -4.89
C SER A 81 6.15 12.10 -4.44
N LEU A 82 6.67 10.92 -4.77
CA LEU A 82 7.98 10.45 -4.36
C LEU A 82 8.95 10.48 -5.54
N SER A 83 10.24 10.72 -5.24
CA SER A 83 11.34 10.72 -6.20
C SER A 83 11.01 11.48 -7.49
N HIS A 84 10.69 12.77 -7.36
CA HIS A 84 10.35 13.66 -8.47
C HIS A 84 9.20 13.19 -9.36
N GLY A 85 8.24 12.44 -8.78
CA GLY A 85 7.05 11.96 -9.49
C GLY A 85 7.19 10.56 -10.08
N LYS A 86 8.26 9.84 -9.76
CA LYS A 86 8.44 8.43 -10.09
C LYS A 86 7.35 7.56 -9.49
N LEU A 87 6.92 7.88 -8.28
CA LEU A 87 5.75 7.29 -7.64
C LEU A 87 4.80 8.39 -7.19
N ARG A 88 3.50 8.20 -7.43
CA ARG A 88 2.44 9.11 -6.99
C ARG A 88 1.37 8.30 -6.30
N ILE A 89 1.05 8.67 -5.07
CA ILE A 89 0.00 8.04 -4.29
C ILE A 89 -1.07 9.08 -3.97
N HIS A 90 -2.32 8.78 -4.29
CA HIS A 90 -3.46 9.65 -4.03
C HIS A 90 -4.73 8.85 -3.83
N GLN A 91 -5.72 9.47 -3.21
CA GLN A 91 -7.06 8.90 -3.10
C GLN A 91 -7.80 8.96 -4.44
N LYS A 92 -8.44 7.85 -4.83
CA LYS A 92 -9.37 7.76 -5.94
C LYS A 92 -10.65 7.08 -5.47
N GLY A 93 -11.66 7.88 -5.12
CA GLY A 93 -12.90 7.37 -4.52
C GLY A 93 -12.64 6.73 -3.17
N LYS A 94 -13.04 5.45 -3.01
CA LYS A 94 -12.79 4.62 -1.82
C LYS A 94 -11.50 3.79 -1.91
N SER A 95 -10.64 4.08 -2.87
CA SER A 95 -9.37 3.36 -3.04
C SER A 95 -8.19 4.31 -2.98
N MET A 96 -7.08 3.82 -2.46
CA MET A 96 -5.77 4.42 -2.66
C MET A 96 -5.22 3.96 -4.01
N LEU A 97 -4.80 4.92 -4.84
CA LEU A 97 -4.20 4.68 -6.15
C LEU A 97 -2.72 5.05 -6.11
N ILE A 98 -1.89 4.03 -6.31
CA ILE A 98 -0.43 4.13 -6.40
C ILE A 98 -0.06 4.01 -7.88
N GLN A 99 0.66 4.99 -8.41
CA GLN A 99 1.04 5.03 -9.82
C GLN A 99 2.53 5.27 -9.96
N SER A 100 3.17 4.51 -10.85
CA SER A 100 4.54 4.80 -11.28
C SER A 100 4.60 5.60 -12.57
N ASP A 101 5.75 6.22 -12.82
CA ASP A 101 6.10 6.86 -14.09
C ASP A 101 6.09 5.88 -15.28
N PHE A 102 6.48 4.63 -15.05
CA PHE A 102 6.39 3.51 -15.99
C PHE A 102 4.98 2.92 -16.15
N LYS A 103 3.94 3.62 -15.66
CA LYS A 103 2.51 3.33 -15.86
C LYS A 103 1.98 2.07 -15.17
N LEU A 104 2.72 1.49 -14.22
CA LEU A 104 2.12 0.55 -13.26
C LEU A 104 1.11 1.30 -12.40
N LYS A 105 -0.06 0.70 -12.18
CA LYS A 105 -1.09 1.25 -11.28
C LYS A 105 -1.53 0.16 -10.31
N VAL A 106 -1.52 0.46 -9.03
CA VAL A 106 -2.07 -0.41 -7.99
C VAL A 106 -3.21 0.34 -7.31
N LEU A 107 -4.41 -0.24 -7.34
CA LEU A 107 -5.54 0.22 -6.54
C LEU A 107 -5.72 -0.72 -5.35
N TYR A 108 -5.91 -0.12 -4.18
CA TYR A 108 -6.20 -0.84 -2.94
C TYR A 108 -7.34 -0.15 -2.20
N ASN A 109 -8.31 -0.91 -1.71
CA ASN A 109 -9.32 -0.44 -0.76
C ASN A 109 -9.26 -1.25 0.54
N ARG A 110 -9.90 -0.72 1.58
CA ARG A 110 -9.98 -1.35 2.91
C ARG A 110 -10.81 -2.65 2.94
N ASP A 111 -11.59 -2.89 1.88
CA ASP A 111 -12.58 -3.97 1.77
C ASP A 111 -12.01 -5.26 1.13
N ASP A 112 -10.68 -5.42 1.07
CA ASP A 112 -9.96 -6.59 0.55
C ASP A 112 -9.77 -6.66 -0.99
N HIS A 113 -9.94 -5.55 -1.72
CA HIS A 113 -9.67 -5.51 -3.16
C HIS A 113 -8.32 -4.85 -3.48
N VAL A 114 -7.45 -5.62 -4.14
CA VAL A 114 -6.20 -5.15 -4.75
C VAL A 114 -6.27 -5.39 -6.25
N VAL A 115 -6.04 -4.34 -7.04
CA VAL A 115 -5.98 -4.44 -8.50
C VAL A 115 -4.67 -3.83 -9.00
N ALA A 116 -3.80 -4.68 -9.55
CA ALA A 116 -2.60 -4.25 -10.24
C ALA A 116 -2.86 -4.20 -11.75
N LYS A 117 -2.60 -3.05 -12.36
CA LYS A 117 -2.67 -2.85 -13.82
C LYS A 117 -1.27 -2.60 -14.35
N LEU A 118 -0.82 -3.52 -15.19
CA LEU A 118 0.49 -3.48 -15.83
C LEU A 118 0.41 -2.77 -17.20
N PRO A 119 1.44 -2.01 -17.59
CA PRO A 119 1.63 -1.57 -18.98
C PRO A 119 1.93 -2.77 -19.90
N ALA A 120 1.52 -2.68 -21.17
CA ALA A 120 1.77 -3.72 -22.17
C ALA A 120 3.27 -4.06 -22.34
N ALA A 121 4.16 -3.09 -22.08
CA ALA A 121 5.62 -3.29 -22.15
C ALA A 121 6.17 -4.33 -21.13
N LEU A 122 5.40 -4.66 -20.09
CA LEU A 122 5.73 -5.65 -19.06
C LEU A 122 5.08 -7.02 -19.29
N SER A 123 4.24 -7.17 -20.33
CA SER A 123 3.73 -8.50 -20.72
C SER A 123 4.90 -9.42 -21.07
N GLY A 124 4.84 -10.69 -20.65
CA GLY A 124 5.97 -11.60 -20.83
C GLY A 124 7.01 -11.53 -19.71
N LYS A 125 6.98 -10.50 -18.85
CA LYS A 125 8.15 -10.10 -18.04
C LYS A 125 7.86 -9.99 -16.54
N VAL A 126 6.69 -10.45 -16.08
CA VAL A 126 6.34 -10.51 -14.66
C VAL A 126 6.11 -11.95 -14.24
N CYS A 127 6.10 -12.18 -12.93
CA CYS A 127 5.78 -13.47 -12.32
C CYS A 127 5.10 -13.25 -10.96
N GLY A 128 4.43 -14.29 -10.45
CA GLY A 128 3.76 -14.28 -9.16
C GLY A 128 2.34 -14.82 -9.25
N MET A 129 1.52 -14.52 -8.24
CA MET A 129 0.14 -15.01 -8.13
C MET A 129 -0.77 -14.56 -9.28
N CYS A 130 -0.45 -13.46 -9.94
CA CYS A 130 -1.21 -12.92 -11.08
C CYS A 130 -0.74 -13.46 -12.43
N GLY A 131 0.22 -14.39 -12.47
CA GLY A 131 0.79 -14.90 -13.71
C GLY A 131 1.76 -13.92 -14.36
N ASN A 132 1.66 -13.78 -15.69
CA ASN A 132 2.60 -13.10 -16.57
C ASN A 132 1.91 -12.08 -17.49
#